data_AF-A0A0N4TC09-F1
#
_entry.id   AF-A0A0N4TC09-F1
#
_cell.length_a   1.000
_cell.length_b   1.000
_cell.length_c   1.000
_cell.angle_alpha   90.00
_cell.angle_beta   90.00
_cell.angle_gamma   90.00
#
_symmetry.space_group_name_H-M   'P 1'
#
loop_
_entity.id
_entity.type
_entity.pdbx_description
1 polymer ?
#
loop_
_entity_poly.entity_id
_entity_poly.type
_entity_poly.pdbx_seq_one_letter_code
_entity_poly.pdbx_strand_id
1 'polypeptide(L)'
;MNSRVLDDLSRGSQTVVERVQEVLAALHEGSRGTQACINAANTVSGIIGDLDTTIMFATAGSLNPQRDSENFGNHREAILKTAKALVEDTKALVAGAASNQEQLAVAAQNAVRTIVNLSDAVKNGAVSLSSDNAEAQVMVIHAVRDVAAALSNLIQATKNASGRSLHDPAMGYLKEAAKIMVTNVTSLLKTVKTIENEHQRGERALEAAIEAIGQEISLYDSGEAPSRGEAFV
;
A
#
# COMPACT_ATOMS: atom_id res chain seq x y z
N MET A 1 -27.78 4.75 63.81
CA MET A 1 -28.40 5.44 62.66
C MET A 1 -27.37 5.76 61.57
N ASN A 2 -26.20 6.34 61.90
CA ASN A 2 -25.13 6.62 60.92
C ASN A 2 -24.55 5.38 60.19
N SER A 3 -24.31 4.25 60.86
CA SER A 3 -23.75 3.05 60.21
C SER A 3 -24.62 2.53 59.06
N ARG A 4 -25.94 2.54 59.26
CA ARG A 4 -26.91 1.99 58.30
C ARG A 4 -27.03 2.86 57.03
N VAL A 5 -26.94 4.18 57.20
CA VAL A 5 -26.88 5.14 56.07
C VAL A 5 -25.57 4.99 55.30
N LEU A 6 -24.45 4.73 56.00
CA LEU A 6 -23.15 4.48 55.36
C LEU A 6 -23.16 3.19 54.54
N ASP A 7 -23.76 2.12 55.07
CA ASP A 7 -23.91 0.84 54.37
C ASP A 7 -24.82 0.96 53.14
N ASP A 8 -25.96 1.66 53.27
CA ASP A 8 -26.87 1.91 52.16
C ASP A 8 -26.21 2.78 51.07
N LEU A 9 -25.42 3.80 51.45
CA LEU A 9 -24.65 4.61 50.53
C LEU A 9 -23.54 3.80 49.84
N SER A 10 -22.81 2.96 50.58
CA SER A 10 -21.77 2.09 50.03
C SER A 10 -22.35 1.10 49.02
N ARG A 11 -23.50 0.48 49.33
CA ARG A 11 -24.19 -0.44 48.43
C ARG A 11 -24.73 0.29 47.20
N GLY A 12 -25.34 1.46 47.37
CA GLY A 12 -25.77 2.32 46.27
C GLY A 12 -24.60 2.71 45.35
N SER A 13 -23.44 3.06 45.92
CA SER A 13 -22.22 3.37 45.17
C SER A 13 -21.70 2.17 44.39
N GLN A 14 -21.69 0.97 44.97
CA GLN A 14 -21.29 -0.25 44.27
C GLN A 14 -22.21 -0.53 43.07
N THR A 15 -23.52 -0.42 43.26
CA THR A 15 -24.48 -0.58 42.16
C THR A 15 -24.25 0.45 41.05
N VAL A 16 -23.99 1.72 41.38
CA VAL A 16 -23.67 2.73 40.36
C VAL A 16 -22.39 2.36 39.60
N VAL A 17 -21.35 1.91 40.28
CA VAL A 17 -20.09 1.47 39.64
C VAL A 17 -20.35 0.30 38.67
N GLU A 18 -21.11 -0.71 39.09
CA GLU A 18 -21.47 -1.85 38.24
C GLU A 18 -22.26 -1.39 36.99
N ARG A 19 -23.26 -0.52 37.16
CA ARG A 19 -24.03 0.02 36.03
C ARG A 19 -23.18 0.88 35.09
N VAL A 20 -22.23 1.64 35.61
CA VAL A 20 -21.28 2.39 34.78
C VAL A 20 -20.39 1.45 33.99
N GLN A 21 -19.92 0.36 34.58
CA GLN A 21 -19.12 -0.66 33.87
C GLN A 21 -19.91 -1.34 32.75
N GLU A 22 -21.18 -1.69 33.00
CA GLU A 22 -22.07 -2.25 31.97
C GLU A 22 -22.26 -1.28 30.79
N VAL A 23 -22.51 0.00 31.08
CA VAL A 23 -22.67 1.04 30.04
C VAL A 23 -21.37 1.25 29.25
N LEU A 24 -20.22 1.26 29.92
CA LEU A 24 -18.92 1.39 29.26
C LEU A 24 -18.63 0.20 28.35
N ALA A 25 -18.96 -1.03 28.77
CA ALA A 25 -18.81 -2.22 27.94
C ALA A 25 -19.69 -2.14 26.68
N ALA A 26 -20.97 -1.79 26.84
CA ALA A 26 -21.89 -1.63 25.71
C ALA A 26 -21.46 -0.51 24.74
N LEU A 27 -20.94 0.60 25.26
CA LEU A 27 -20.41 1.69 24.44
C LEU A 27 -19.16 1.25 23.66
N HIS A 28 -18.25 0.51 24.31
CA HIS A 28 -17.03 0.02 23.67
C HIS A 28 -17.35 -0.95 22.54
N GLU A 29 -18.27 -1.89 22.75
CA GLU A 29 -18.79 -2.77 21.69
C GLU A 29 -19.45 -1.97 20.56
N GLY A 30 -20.23 -0.94 20.92
CA GLY A 30 -20.91 -0.05 19.99
C GLY A 30 -19.99 0.87 19.17
N SER A 31 -18.73 1.08 19.58
CA SER A 31 -17.78 1.95 18.88
C SER A 31 -16.53 1.22 18.36
N ARG A 32 -16.44 -0.09 18.56
CA ARG A 32 -15.25 -0.90 18.27
C ARG A 32 -14.72 -0.78 16.84
N GLY A 33 -15.61 -0.77 15.85
CA GLY A 33 -15.25 -0.59 14.44
C GLY A 33 -14.67 0.79 14.18
N THR A 34 -15.33 1.83 14.70
CA THR A 34 -14.82 3.21 14.59
C THR A 34 -13.48 3.40 15.31
N GLN A 35 -13.27 2.71 16.44
CA GLN A 35 -11.98 2.73 17.15
C GLN A 35 -10.87 2.04 16.34
N ALA A 36 -11.19 0.93 15.68
CA ALA A 36 -10.27 0.28 14.74
C ALA A 36 -9.90 1.22 13.59
N CYS A 37 -10.84 2.00 13.05
CA CYS A 37 -10.54 3.03 12.04
C CYS A 37 -9.61 4.12 12.56
N ILE A 38 -9.78 4.58 13.81
CA ILE A 38 -8.89 5.58 14.43
C ILE A 38 -7.46 5.04 14.51
N ASN A 39 -7.31 3.83 15.04
CA ASN A 39 -6.00 3.20 15.17
C ASN A 39 -5.37 2.97 13.77
N ALA A 40 -6.18 2.53 12.81
CA ALA A 40 -5.76 2.33 11.43
C ALA A 40 -5.24 3.63 10.78
N ALA A 41 -5.96 4.74 10.93
CA ALA A 41 -5.54 6.03 10.40
C ALA A 41 -4.19 6.50 10.99
N ASN A 42 -3.97 6.27 12.29
CA ASN A 42 -2.69 6.59 12.95
C ASN A 42 -1.54 5.73 12.40
N THR A 43 -1.76 4.43 12.24
CA THR A 43 -0.76 3.53 11.65
C THR A 43 -0.41 3.95 10.22
N VAL A 44 -1.42 4.24 9.39
CA VAL A 44 -1.21 4.69 8.01
C VAL A 44 -0.47 6.03 7.96
N SER A 45 -0.73 6.94 8.90
CA SER A 45 0.02 8.19 8.99
C SER A 45 1.51 7.95 9.29
N GLY A 46 1.83 6.97 10.14
CA GLY A 46 3.20 6.53 10.37
C GLY A 46 3.87 5.97 9.11
N ILE A 47 3.14 5.15 8.34
CA ILE A 47 3.61 4.62 7.05
C ILE A 47 3.89 5.75 6.06
N ILE A 48 3.03 6.76 5.96
CA ILE A 48 3.25 7.92 5.10
C ILE A 48 4.55 8.63 5.48
N GLY A 49 4.82 8.85 6.77
CA GLY A 49 6.07 9.47 7.23
C GLY A 49 7.32 8.64 6.89
N ASP A 50 7.24 7.31 6.99
CA ASP A 50 8.31 6.39 6.58
C ASP A 50 8.56 6.46 5.06
N LEU A 51 7.49 6.49 4.27
CA LEU A 51 7.56 6.65 2.81
C LEU A 51 8.14 8.01 2.41
N ASP A 52 7.71 9.10 3.06
CA ASP A 52 8.26 10.45 2.81
C ASP A 52 9.77 10.49 3.13
N THR A 53 10.20 9.80 4.19
CA THR A 53 11.64 9.63 4.51
C THR A 53 12.37 8.82 3.43
N THR A 54 11.75 7.74 2.94
CA THR A 54 12.33 6.92 1.87
C THR A 54 12.44 7.70 0.55
N ILE A 55 11.44 8.53 0.21
CA ILE A 55 11.46 9.44 -0.94
C ILE A 55 12.64 10.41 -0.82
N MET A 56 12.89 10.96 0.37
CA MET A 56 14.04 11.84 0.62
C MET A 56 15.36 11.13 0.35
N PHE A 57 15.54 9.89 0.83
CA PHE A 57 16.75 9.10 0.56
C PHE A 57 16.95 8.80 -0.92
N ALA A 58 15.87 8.44 -1.63
CA ALA A 58 15.89 8.18 -3.07
C ALA A 58 16.25 9.44 -3.86
N THR A 59 15.63 10.58 -3.53
CA THR A 59 15.89 11.88 -4.17
C THR A 59 17.34 12.33 -3.95
N ALA A 60 17.93 12.02 -2.80
CA ALA A 60 19.33 12.30 -2.51
C ALA A 60 20.32 11.30 -3.16
N GLY A 61 19.84 10.30 -3.92
CA GLY A 61 20.68 9.26 -4.52
C GLY A 61 21.35 8.32 -3.50
N SER A 62 20.79 8.25 -2.30
CA SER A 62 21.36 7.50 -1.16
C SER A 62 20.60 6.22 -0.83
N LEU A 63 19.53 5.92 -1.58
CA LEU A 63 18.78 4.69 -1.49
C LEU A 63 19.50 3.58 -2.29
N ASN A 64 20.43 2.91 -1.63
CA ASN A 64 21.28 1.91 -2.24
C ASN A 64 20.83 0.47 -1.92
N PRO A 65 20.96 -0.47 -2.86
CA PRO A 65 20.71 -1.88 -2.62
C PRO A 65 21.60 -2.41 -1.48
N GLN A 66 21.00 -3.10 -0.52
CA GLN A 66 21.75 -3.75 0.58
C GLN A 66 22.42 -5.06 0.12
N ARG A 67 21.99 -5.62 -1.01
CA ARG A 67 22.50 -6.87 -1.60
C ARG A 67 22.58 -6.74 -3.11
N ASP A 68 23.70 -7.12 -3.70
CA ASP A 68 23.98 -6.99 -5.15
C ASP A 68 23.12 -7.89 -6.06
N SER A 69 22.20 -8.70 -5.52
CA SER A 69 21.49 -9.75 -6.27
C SER A 69 19.96 -9.63 -6.26
N GLU A 70 19.38 -8.59 -5.65
CA GLU A 70 17.92 -8.41 -5.69
C GLU A 70 17.49 -7.67 -6.96
N ASN A 71 16.56 -8.26 -7.72
CA ASN A 71 15.96 -7.66 -8.92
C ASN A 71 14.53 -7.21 -8.60
N PHE A 72 14.12 -6.06 -9.15
CA PHE A 72 12.76 -5.53 -9.06
C PHE A 72 11.67 -6.56 -9.42
N GLY A 73 11.94 -7.44 -10.38
CA GLY A 73 11.04 -8.52 -10.80
C GLY A 73 10.62 -9.43 -9.65
N ASN A 74 11.49 -9.67 -8.66
CA ASN A 74 11.21 -10.51 -7.49
C ASN A 74 10.18 -9.87 -6.55
N HIS A 75 10.19 -8.54 -6.43
CA HIS A 75 9.25 -7.80 -5.57
C HIS A 75 7.94 -7.48 -6.29
N ARG A 76 7.96 -7.40 -7.62
CA ARG A 76 6.82 -7.05 -8.46
C ARG A 76 5.57 -7.88 -8.18
N GLU A 77 5.69 -9.21 -8.12
CA GLU A 77 4.54 -10.07 -7.89
C GLU A 77 3.87 -9.78 -6.55
N ALA A 78 4.67 -9.55 -5.49
CA ALA A 78 4.17 -9.17 -4.18
C ALA A 78 3.44 -7.81 -4.23
N ILE A 79 3.99 -6.82 -4.94
CA ILE A 79 3.35 -5.51 -5.14
C ILE A 79 1.99 -5.67 -5.85
N LEU A 80 1.96 -6.40 -6.98
CA LEU A 80 0.72 -6.60 -7.75
C LEU A 80 -0.35 -7.34 -6.94
N LYS A 81 0.05 -8.37 -6.18
CA LYS A 81 -0.86 -9.16 -5.33
C LYS A 81 -1.43 -8.33 -4.19
N THR A 82 -0.60 -7.59 -3.48
CA THR A 82 -1.03 -6.75 -2.34
C THR A 82 -1.87 -5.55 -2.80
N ALA A 83 -1.51 -4.91 -3.91
CA ALA A 83 -2.31 -3.85 -4.51
C ALA A 83 -3.72 -4.32 -4.89
N LYS A 84 -3.86 -5.52 -5.47
CA LYS A 84 -5.17 -6.12 -5.76
C LYS A 84 -5.96 -6.44 -4.48
N ALA A 85 -5.32 -6.98 -3.46
CA ALA A 85 -5.96 -7.20 -2.16
C ALA A 85 -6.50 -5.90 -1.56
N LEU A 86 -5.78 -4.79 -1.74
CA LEU A 86 -6.20 -3.48 -1.24
C LEU A 86 -7.46 -2.92 -1.93
N VAL A 87 -7.70 -3.31 -3.19
CA VAL A 87 -8.97 -3.01 -3.88
C VAL A 87 -10.13 -3.78 -3.24
N GLU A 88 -9.91 -5.03 -2.82
CA GLU A 88 -10.94 -5.79 -2.10
C GLU A 88 -11.16 -5.24 -0.68
N ASP A 89 -10.10 -4.85 0.02
CA ASP A 89 -10.20 -4.18 1.32
C ASP A 89 -10.98 -2.85 1.22
N THR A 90 -10.81 -2.11 0.12
CA THR A 90 -11.58 -0.89 -0.16
C THR A 90 -13.09 -1.18 -0.20
N LYS A 91 -13.49 -2.26 -0.89
CA LYS A 91 -14.91 -2.68 -0.92
C LYS A 91 -15.39 -3.13 0.46
N ALA A 92 -14.56 -3.86 1.20
CA ALA A 92 -14.88 -4.33 2.54
C ALA A 92 -15.09 -3.17 3.52
N LEU A 93 -14.27 -2.11 3.44
CA LEU A 93 -14.45 -0.88 4.23
C LEU A 93 -15.77 -0.18 3.93
N VAL A 94 -16.12 -0.05 2.65
CA VAL A 94 -17.40 0.58 2.24
C VAL A 94 -18.59 -0.25 2.74
N ALA A 95 -18.53 -1.58 2.59
CA ALA A 95 -19.57 -2.48 3.09
C ALA A 95 -19.65 -2.47 4.62
N GLY A 96 -18.50 -2.42 5.30
CA GLY A 96 -18.39 -2.36 6.75
C GLY A 96 -19.05 -1.12 7.35
N ALA A 97 -18.94 0.04 6.69
CA ALA A 97 -19.63 1.27 7.14
C ALA A 97 -21.16 1.12 7.19
N ALA A 98 -21.73 0.37 6.24
CA ALA A 98 -23.17 0.12 6.12
C ALA A 98 -23.66 -1.10 6.93
N SER A 99 -22.74 -1.88 7.50
CA SER A 99 -23.05 -3.13 8.19
C SER A 99 -22.97 -2.96 9.71
N ASN A 100 -21.98 -3.54 10.38
CA ASN A 100 -21.82 -3.51 11.83
C ASN A 100 -20.36 -3.27 12.26
N GLN A 101 -20.17 -2.93 13.53
CA GLN A 101 -18.88 -2.54 14.10
C GLN A 101 -17.82 -3.65 14.07
N GLU A 102 -18.21 -4.92 14.19
CA GLU A 102 -17.28 -6.06 14.08
C GLU A 102 -16.71 -6.16 12.67
N GLN A 103 -17.58 -6.20 11.66
CA GLN A 103 -17.16 -6.29 10.26
C GLN A 103 -16.33 -5.07 9.86
N LEU A 104 -16.71 -3.88 10.34
CA LEU A 104 -15.91 -2.68 10.14
C LEU A 104 -14.52 -2.78 10.78
N ALA A 105 -14.43 -3.30 12.01
CA ALA A 105 -13.16 -3.47 12.71
C ALA A 105 -12.22 -4.39 11.92
N VAL A 106 -12.73 -5.54 11.47
CA VAL A 106 -11.97 -6.51 10.66
C VAL A 106 -11.54 -5.91 9.33
N ALA A 107 -12.42 -5.18 8.64
CA ALA A 107 -12.08 -4.51 7.38
C ALA A 107 -10.96 -3.48 7.55
N ALA A 108 -11.02 -2.66 8.60
CA ALA A 108 -9.97 -1.68 8.91
C ALA A 108 -8.62 -2.35 9.22
N GLN A 109 -8.63 -3.42 10.02
CA GLN A 109 -7.40 -4.17 10.34
C GLN A 109 -6.79 -4.85 9.12
N ASN A 110 -7.61 -5.45 8.26
CA ASN A 110 -7.16 -6.07 7.02
C ASN A 110 -6.52 -5.03 6.09
N ALA A 111 -7.17 -3.87 5.91
CA ALA A 111 -6.63 -2.79 5.09
C ALA A 111 -5.26 -2.30 5.60
N VAL A 112 -5.09 -2.16 6.93
CA VAL A 112 -3.79 -1.81 7.55
C VAL A 112 -2.72 -2.85 7.26
N ARG A 113 -3.03 -4.14 7.46
CA ARG A 113 -2.09 -5.22 7.16
C ARG A 113 -1.67 -5.19 5.69
N THR A 114 -2.63 -4.98 4.79
CA THR A 114 -2.37 -4.94 3.35
C THR A 114 -1.50 -3.75 2.95
N ILE A 115 -1.75 -2.54 3.48
CA ILE A 115 -0.92 -1.36 3.14
C ILE A 115 0.48 -1.43 3.74
N VAL A 116 0.68 -2.03 4.91
CA VAL A 116 2.02 -2.32 5.46
C VAL A 116 2.79 -3.22 4.49
N ASN A 117 2.20 -4.36 4.13
CA ASN A 117 2.82 -5.31 3.20
C ASN A 117 3.10 -4.70 1.82
N LEU A 118 2.19 -3.87 1.31
CA LEU A 118 2.36 -3.17 0.04
C LEU A 118 3.51 -2.16 0.12
N SER A 119 3.58 -1.38 1.20
CA SER A 119 4.63 -0.38 1.40
C SER A 119 6.00 -1.03 1.52
N ASP A 120 6.11 -2.14 2.26
CA ASP A 120 7.37 -2.88 2.38
C ASP A 120 7.79 -3.52 1.05
N ALA A 121 6.85 -4.13 0.31
CA ALA A 121 7.13 -4.69 -1.00
C ALA A 121 7.61 -3.61 -1.99
N VAL A 122 7.00 -2.42 -1.97
CA VAL A 122 7.40 -1.30 -2.83
C VAL A 122 8.75 -0.72 -2.40
N LYS A 123 9.02 -0.54 -1.10
CA LYS A 123 10.33 -0.08 -0.62
C LYS A 123 11.45 -1.05 -1.04
N ASN A 124 11.25 -2.35 -0.85
CA ASN A 124 12.22 -3.36 -1.26
C ASN A 124 12.40 -3.37 -2.79
N GLY A 125 11.31 -3.25 -3.55
CA GLY A 125 11.36 -3.05 -4.99
C GLY A 125 12.19 -1.82 -5.37
N ALA A 126 11.93 -0.67 -4.76
CA ALA A 126 12.67 0.56 -5.05
C ALA A 126 14.18 0.41 -4.74
N VAL A 127 14.53 -0.18 -3.60
CA VAL A 127 15.93 -0.45 -3.20
C VAL A 127 16.64 -1.38 -4.19
N SER A 128 15.92 -2.33 -4.81
CA SER A 128 16.47 -3.24 -5.83
C SER A 128 16.69 -2.59 -7.21
N LEU A 129 16.16 -1.38 -7.44
CA LEU A 129 16.51 -0.58 -8.61
C LEU A 129 17.90 0.02 -8.37
N SER A 130 18.75 0.03 -9.40
CA SER A 130 20.06 0.67 -9.31
C SER A 130 19.94 2.12 -8.85
N SER A 131 20.87 2.59 -8.02
CA SER A 131 20.88 3.98 -7.54
C SER A 131 21.06 5.01 -8.66
N ASP A 132 21.61 4.58 -9.80
CA ASP A 132 21.64 5.36 -11.05
C ASP A 132 20.24 5.62 -11.64
N ASN A 133 19.22 4.90 -11.16
CA ASN A 133 17.81 5.11 -11.52
C ASN A 133 17.00 5.65 -10.33
N ALA A 134 17.54 6.69 -9.67
CA ALA A 134 16.86 7.41 -8.59
C ALA A 134 15.47 7.92 -9.00
N GLU A 135 15.25 8.28 -10.27
CA GLU A 135 13.94 8.69 -10.78
C GLU A 135 12.90 7.58 -10.68
N ALA A 136 13.22 6.34 -11.09
CA ALA A 136 12.30 5.22 -10.96
C ALA A 136 12.05 4.84 -9.49
N GLN A 137 13.07 4.94 -8.64
CA GLN A 137 12.93 4.75 -7.19
C GLN A 137 11.93 5.74 -6.60
N VAL A 138 12.11 7.05 -6.86
CA VAL A 138 11.20 8.09 -6.40
C VAL A 138 9.79 7.87 -6.96
N MET A 139 9.67 7.53 -8.24
CA MET A 139 8.37 7.33 -8.91
C MET A 139 7.54 6.21 -8.26
N VAL A 140 8.14 5.05 -7.96
CA VAL A 140 7.40 3.93 -7.35
C VAL A 140 7.06 4.18 -5.87
N ILE A 141 7.97 4.82 -5.12
CA ILE A 141 7.73 5.14 -3.70
C ILE A 141 6.65 6.23 -3.58
N HIS A 142 6.67 7.25 -4.44
CA HIS A 142 5.62 8.27 -4.48
C HIS A 142 4.25 7.66 -4.79
N ALA A 143 4.20 6.71 -5.74
CA ALA A 143 2.95 6.06 -6.10
C ALA A 143 2.32 5.27 -4.94
N VAL A 144 3.11 4.56 -4.12
CA VAL A 144 2.56 3.87 -2.92
C VAL A 144 2.22 4.84 -1.80
N ARG A 145 2.93 5.96 -1.69
CA ARG A 145 2.62 7.05 -0.75
C ARG A 145 1.25 7.67 -1.04
N ASP A 146 0.93 7.89 -2.31
CA ASP A 146 -0.40 8.37 -2.73
C ASP A 146 -1.50 7.35 -2.41
N VAL A 147 -1.22 6.05 -2.57
CA VAL A 147 -2.12 4.97 -2.16
C VAL A 147 -2.34 4.97 -0.64
N ALA A 148 -1.29 5.14 0.17
CA ALA A 148 -1.42 5.23 1.63
C ALA A 148 -2.23 6.46 2.07
N ALA A 149 -2.01 7.61 1.43
CA ALA A 149 -2.79 8.82 1.69
C ALA A 149 -4.28 8.65 1.33
N ALA A 150 -4.56 8.05 0.17
CA ALA A 150 -5.92 7.74 -0.26
C ALA A 150 -6.61 6.75 0.70
N LEU A 151 -5.87 5.75 1.22
CA LEU A 151 -6.39 4.81 2.21
C LEU A 151 -6.71 5.49 3.53
N SER A 152 -5.85 6.39 4.01
CA SER A 152 -6.09 7.17 5.24
C SER A 152 -7.39 7.97 5.12
N ASN A 153 -7.58 8.66 3.98
CA ASN A 153 -8.81 9.39 3.70
C ASN A 153 -10.03 8.46 3.62
N LEU A 154 -9.91 7.30 2.97
CA LEU A 154 -10.96 6.29 2.91
C LEU A 154 -11.37 5.81 4.31
N ILE A 155 -10.41 5.43 5.15
CA ILE A 155 -10.67 5.00 6.54
C ILE A 155 -11.38 6.09 7.34
N GLN A 156 -10.97 7.35 7.16
CA GLN A 156 -11.59 8.49 7.82
C GLN A 156 -13.03 8.72 7.32
N ALA A 157 -13.28 8.58 6.02
CA ALA A 157 -14.63 8.65 5.46
C ALA A 157 -15.51 7.47 5.95
N THR A 158 -14.95 6.26 6.00
CA THR A 158 -15.62 5.06 6.54
C THR A 158 -16.03 5.25 7.98
N LYS A 159 -15.12 5.76 8.84
CA LYS A 159 -15.43 6.09 10.24
C LYS A 159 -16.60 7.07 10.33
N ASN A 160 -16.55 8.13 9.53
CA ASN A 160 -17.58 9.18 9.56
C ASN A 160 -18.94 8.67 9.06
N ALA A 161 -18.95 7.72 8.12
CA ALA A 161 -20.14 7.12 7.55
C ALA A 161 -20.73 5.98 8.39
N SER A 162 -19.93 5.37 9.28
CA SER A 162 -20.34 4.22 10.08
C SER A 162 -21.59 4.50 10.93
N GLY A 163 -22.58 3.62 10.84
CA GLY A 163 -23.84 3.72 11.60
C GLY A 163 -24.82 4.78 11.09
N ARG A 164 -24.52 5.45 9.97
CA ARG A 164 -25.42 6.42 9.33
C ARG A 164 -26.33 5.74 8.32
N SER A 165 -27.40 6.44 7.94
CA SER A 165 -28.32 5.97 6.90
C SER A 165 -27.66 5.97 5.52
N LEU A 166 -28.13 5.12 4.61
CA LEU A 166 -27.59 5.01 3.25
C LEU A 166 -27.73 6.30 2.41
N HIS A 167 -28.62 7.20 2.80
CA HIS A 167 -28.89 8.48 2.15
C HIS A 167 -28.14 9.66 2.80
N ASP A 168 -27.40 9.43 3.88
CA ASP A 168 -26.60 10.47 4.53
C ASP A 168 -25.47 10.95 3.58
N PRO A 169 -25.20 12.27 3.50
CA PRO A 169 -24.10 12.80 2.69
C PRO A 169 -22.72 12.17 2.96
N ALA A 170 -22.47 11.70 4.19
CA ALA A 170 -21.25 10.96 4.56
C ALA A 170 -21.05 9.69 3.71
N MET A 171 -22.13 9.01 3.32
CA MET A 171 -22.06 7.85 2.41
C MET A 171 -21.66 8.25 0.99
N GLY A 172 -22.01 9.48 0.56
CA GLY A 172 -21.52 10.05 -0.70
C GLY A 172 -20.01 10.27 -0.67
N TYR A 173 -19.50 10.90 0.40
CA TYR A 173 -18.06 11.11 0.59
C TYR A 173 -17.27 9.79 0.67
N LEU A 174 -17.81 8.78 1.36
CA LEU A 174 -17.21 7.45 1.42
C LEU A 174 -17.06 6.81 0.03
N LYS A 175 -18.09 6.90 -0.82
CA LYS A 175 -18.03 6.36 -2.19
C LYS A 175 -16.97 7.08 -3.03
N GLU A 176 -16.86 8.40 -2.91
CA GLU A 176 -15.84 9.15 -3.65
C GLU A 176 -14.43 8.82 -3.14
N ALA A 177 -14.23 8.71 -1.82
CA ALA A 177 -12.95 8.30 -1.24
C ALA A 177 -12.54 6.89 -1.73
N ALA A 178 -13.48 5.96 -1.83
CA ALA A 178 -13.24 4.62 -2.35
C ALA A 178 -12.84 4.63 -3.84
N LYS A 179 -13.48 5.49 -4.65
CA LYS A 179 -13.11 5.68 -6.05
C LYS A 179 -11.69 6.23 -6.18
N ILE A 180 -11.35 7.27 -5.43
CA ILE A 180 -9.99 7.85 -5.39
C ILE A 180 -8.97 6.78 -5.00
N MET A 181 -9.29 5.94 -4.01
CA MET A 181 -8.43 4.83 -3.60
C MET A 181 -8.15 3.86 -4.75
N VAL A 182 -9.18 3.39 -5.45
CA VAL A 182 -9.03 2.49 -6.60
C VAL A 182 -8.25 3.14 -7.75
N THR A 183 -8.45 4.43 -8.00
CA THR A 183 -7.67 5.18 -8.99
C THR A 183 -6.19 5.21 -8.62
N ASN A 184 -5.84 5.50 -7.37
CA ASN A 184 -4.45 5.51 -6.92
C ASN A 184 -3.79 4.14 -7.01
N VAL A 185 -4.50 3.07 -6.64
CA VAL A 185 -4.00 1.70 -6.82
C VAL A 185 -3.75 1.41 -8.30
N THR A 186 -4.66 1.83 -9.18
CA THR A 186 -4.50 1.64 -10.63
C THR A 186 -3.28 2.40 -11.16
N SER A 187 -3.04 3.62 -10.67
CA SER A 187 -1.84 4.41 -11.01
C SER A 187 -0.56 3.73 -10.55
N LEU A 188 -0.51 3.20 -9.32
CA LEU A 188 0.62 2.42 -8.83
C LEU A 188 0.92 1.21 -9.73
N LEU A 189 -0.10 0.45 -10.11
CA LEU A 189 0.07 -0.71 -11.00
C LEU A 189 0.62 -0.30 -12.39
N LYS A 190 0.23 0.88 -12.90
CA LYS A 190 0.79 1.43 -14.14
C LYS A 190 2.26 1.81 -13.96
N THR A 191 2.61 2.49 -12.88
CA THR A 191 4.00 2.85 -12.54
C THR A 191 4.91 1.64 -12.48
N VAL A 192 4.49 0.60 -11.75
CA VAL A 192 5.24 -0.67 -11.63
C VAL A 192 5.47 -1.30 -13.01
N LYS A 193 4.46 -1.29 -13.88
CA LYS A 193 4.57 -1.81 -15.25
C LYS A 193 5.53 -0.99 -16.12
N THR A 194 5.51 0.34 -16.00
CA THR A 194 6.44 1.21 -16.72
C THR A 194 7.89 0.88 -16.35
N ILE A 195 8.18 0.77 -15.05
CA ILE A 195 9.51 0.47 -14.54
C ILE A 195 9.98 -0.91 -15.00
N GLU A 196 9.10 -1.93 -14.96
CA GLU A 196 9.40 -3.28 -15.46
C GLU A 196 9.80 -3.25 -16.94
N ASN A 197 9.04 -2.53 -17.78
CA ASN A 197 9.32 -2.45 -19.21
C ASN A 197 10.68 -1.79 -19.51
N GLU A 198 11.05 -0.78 -18.72
CA GLU A 198 12.33 -0.09 -18.85
C GLU A 198 13.50 -1.00 -18.46
N HIS A 199 13.36 -1.75 -17.36
CA HIS A 199 14.38 -2.70 -16.93
C HIS A 199 14.57 -3.84 -17.95
N GLN A 200 13.48 -4.43 -18.44
CA GLN A 200 13.50 -5.48 -19.48
C GLN A 200 13.98 -4.97 -20.85
N ARG A 201 13.99 -3.64 -21.09
CA ARG A 201 14.48 -3.09 -22.36
C ARG A 201 15.99 -3.28 -22.48
N GLY A 202 16.74 -3.13 -21.38
CA GLY A 202 18.19 -3.35 -21.35
C GLY A 202 18.55 -4.81 -21.61
N GLU A 203 17.88 -5.73 -20.95
CA GLU A 203 18.08 -7.18 -21.13
C GLU A 203 17.83 -7.61 -22.58
N ARG A 204 16.71 -7.19 -23.18
CA ARG A 204 16.39 -7.50 -24.58
C ARG A 204 17.39 -6.90 -25.58
N ALA A 205 17.90 -5.71 -25.31
CA ALA A 205 18.90 -5.08 -26.17
C ALA A 205 20.23 -5.87 -26.14
N LEU A 206 20.61 -6.39 -24.97
CA LEU A 206 21.79 -7.23 -24.81
C LEU A 206 21.62 -8.59 -25.51
N GLU A 207 20.47 -9.24 -25.35
CA GLU A 207 20.16 -10.50 -26.04
C GLU A 207 20.22 -10.34 -27.56
N ALA A 208 19.64 -9.28 -28.10
CA ALA A 208 19.69 -8.98 -29.54
C ALA A 208 21.14 -8.73 -30.03
N ALA A 209 21.98 -8.09 -29.22
CA ALA A 209 23.39 -7.88 -29.56
C ALA A 209 24.18 -9.20 -29.54
N ILE A 210 23.92 -10.08 -28.57
CA ILE A 210 24.52 -11.43 -28.51
C ILE A 210 24.11 -12.25 -29.74
N GLU A 211 22.83 -12.22 -30.11
CA GLU A 211 22.32 -12.92 -31.28
C GLU A 211 22.96 -12.40 -32.57
N ALA A 212 23.06 -11.08 -32.75
CA ALA A 212 23.72 -10.46 -33.90
C ALA A 212 25.20 -10.87 -34.01
N ILE A 213 25.94 -10.88 -32.89
CA ILE A 213 27.34 -11.34 -32.85
C ILE A 213 27.42 -12.84 -33.23
N GLY A 214 26.51 -13.67 -32.72
CA GLY A 214 26.46 -15.10 -33.06
C GLY A 214 26.18 -15.35 -34.55
N GLN A 215 25.33 -14.55 -35.17
CA GLN A 215 25.06 -14.59 -36.61
C GLN A 215 26.31 -14.21 -37.42
N GLU A 216 27.00 -13.12 -37.06
CA GLU A 216 28.24 -12.70 -37.73
C GLU A 216 29.38 -13.72 -37.60
N ILE A 217 29.54 -14.35 -36.43
CA ILE A 217 30.50 -15.44 -36.24
C ILE A 217 30.17 -16.62 -37.16
N SER A 218 28.89 -17.00 -37.25
CA SER A 218 28.45 -18.11 -38.10
C SER A 218 28.67 -17.83 -39.59
N LEU A 219 28.45 -16.58 -40.03
CA LEU A 219 28.73 -16.11 -41.39
C LEU A 219 30.23 -16.08 -41.71
N TYR A 220 31.05 -15.73 -40.72
CA TYR A 220 32.51 -15.77 -40.84
C TYR A 220 33.01 -17.21 -41.00
N ASP A 221 32.54 -18.13 -40.16
CA ASP A 221 32.94 -19.54 -40.17
C ASP A 221 32.45 -20.30 -41.41
N SER A 222 31.31 -19.91 -41.99
CA SER A 222 30.78 -20.52 -43.23
C SER A 222 31.54 -20.10 -44.49
N GLY A 223 32.43 -19.10 -44.40
CA GLY A 223 33.16 -18.56 -45.56
C GLY A 223 32.30 -17.69 -46.49
N GLU A 224 31.06 -17.37 -46.11
CA GLU A 224 30.18 -16.43 -46.82
C GLU A 224 30.41 -14.97 -46.40
N ALA A 225 31.37 -14.71 -45.51
CA ALA A 225 31.77 -13.36 -45.17
C ALA A 225 32.18 -12.57 -46.43
N PRO A 226 31.68 -11.34 -46.63
CA PRO A 226 32.03 -10.54 -47.80
C PRO A 226 33.55 -10.40 -47.93
N SER A 227 34.09 -10.82 -49.07
CA SER A 227 35.50 -10.61 -49.37
C SER A 227 35.79 -9.11 -49.40
N ARG A 228 36.80 -8.67 -48.64
CA ARG A 228 37.38 -7.32 -48.78
C ARG A 228 37.92 -7.19 -50.21
N GLY A 229 37.14 -6.60 -51.09
CA GLY A 229 37.55 -6.30 -52.46
C GLY A 229 37.00 -4.96 -52.90
N GLU A 230 37.90 -4.11 -53.41
CA GLU A 230 37.63 -2.93 -54.26
C GLU A 230 37.36 -1.58 -53.58
N ALA A 231 38.43 -0.95 -53.06
CA ALA A 231 38.59 0.52 -53.08
C ALA A 231 40.06 0.93 -52.85
N PHE A 232 40.97 0.48 -53.73
CA PHE A 232 42.26 1.14 -53.97
C PHE A 232 42.56 1.03 -55.47
N VAL A 233 41.93 1.88 -56.27
CA VAL A 233 42.44 2.33 -57.58
C VAL A 233 42.12 3.81 -57.71
#